data_AF-A0A7V2PP75-F1
#
_entry.id   AF-A0A7V2PP75-F1
#
_cell.length_a   1.000
_cell.length_b   1.000
_cell.length_c   1.000
_cell.angle_alpha   90.00
_cell.angle_beta   90.00
_cell.angle_gamma   90.00
#
_symmetry.space_group_name_H-M   'P 1'
#
loop_
_entity.id
_entity.type
_entity.pdbx_description
1 polymer ?
#
loop_
_entity_poly.entity_id
_entity_poly.type
_entity_poly.pdbx_seq_one_letter_code
_entity_poly.pdbx_strand_id
1 'polypeptide(L)'
;MVQPGIPLVLLDAAQVLEVVVHIPAARLEEVQVRQKVRVSVDAYPGETFRGRVVRIADQALFTPSEVLSRKARVKRVFAVTIRLEEGLDRLHPGRPADVTFGL
;
A
#
# COMPACT_ATOMS: atom_id res chain seq x y z
N MET A 1 32.70 37.18 11.51
CA MET A 1 31.24 36.94 11.60
C MET A 1 30.93 35.79 10.65
N VAL A 2 30.50 34.64 11.16
CA VAL A 2 30.03 33.51 10.34
C VAL A 2 28.51 33.53 10.39
N GLN A 3 27.82 33.49 9.26
CA GLN A 3 26.38 33.26 9.24
C GLN A 3 26.15 31.75 9.28
N PRO A 4 25.52 31.21 10.33
CA PRO A 4 25.05 29.84 10.33
C PRO A 4 23.64 29.82 9.74
N GLY A 5 23.43 29.00 8.71
CA GLY A 5 22.11 28.90 8.09
C GLY A 5 22.19 28.26 6.73
N ILE A 6 22.30 26.94 6.72
CA ILE A 6 21.52 25.99 5.91
C ILE A 6 22.15 24.62 6.23
N PRO A 7 21.51 23.76 7.03
CA PRO A 7 21.86 22.35 6.96
C PRO A 7 21.49 21.84 5.56
N LEU A 8 22.48 21.70 4.68
CA LEU A 8 22.32 21.12 3.34
C LEU A 8 22.57 19.61 3.41
N VAL A 9 21.73 18.92 4.17
CA VAL A 9 21.70 17.45 4.15
C VAL A 9 20.25 17.03 4.00
N LEU A 10 19.83 16.81 2.75
CA LEU A 10 18.68 15.95 2.51
C LEU A 10 19.20 14.54 2.73
N LEU A 11 19.07 14.01 3.95
CA LEU A 11 19.12 12.57 4.12
C LEU A 11 17.92 12.01 3.35
N ASP A 12 18.13 11.61 2.10
CA ASP A 12 17.22 10.73 1.37
C ASP A 12 17.32 9.35 2.04
N ALA A 13 16.72 9.29 3.24
CA ALA A 13 16.85 8.20 4.18
C ALA A 13 16.04 7.00 3.67
N ALA A 14 16.64 6.25 2.75
CA ALA A 14 16.09 5.08 2.08
C ALA A 14 14.83 5.39 1.25
N GLN A 15 14.84 5.02 -0.03
CA GLN A 15 13.62 5.02 -0.84
C GLN A 15 12.58 4.11 -0.18
N VAL A 16 11.58 4.72 0.47
CA VAL A 16 10.45 4.00 1.05
C VAL A 16 9.35 3.99 0.00
N LEU A 17 9.09 2.81 -0.55
CA LEU A 17 7.97 2.62 -1.48
C LEU A 17 6.87 1.82 -0.80
N GLU A 18 5.66 2.39 -0.80
CA GLU A 18 4.49 1.79 -0.17
C GLU A 18 3.38 1.59 -1.18
N VAL A 19 2.65 0.49 -1.01
CA VAL A 19 1.43 0.15 -1.74
C VAL A 19 0.28 0.17 -0.74
N VAL A 20 -0.78 0.90 -1.07
CA VAL A 20 -2.00 0.95 -0.25
C VAL A 20 -3.10 0.20 -0.98
N VAL A 21 -3.61 -0.86 -0.36
CA VAL A 21 -4.73 -1.64 -0.88
C VAL A 21 -5.94 -1.52 0.03
N HIS A 22 -7.14 -1.56 -0.55
CA HIS A 22 -8.39 -1.46 0.20
C HIS A 22 -9.04 -2.84 0.33
N ILE A 23 -9.04 -3.37 1.55
CA ILE A 23 -9.53 -4.72 1.83
C ILE A 23 -10.93 -4.64 2.46
N PRO A 24 -11.93 -5.38 1.95
CA PRO A 24 -13.24 -5.45 2.58
C PRO A 24 -13.14 -5.95 4.02
N ALA A 25 -13.95 -5.39 4.92
CA ALA A 25 -14.01 -5.80 6.33
C ALA A 25 -14.15 -7.31 6.52
N ALA A 26 -14.91 -7.98 5.64
CA ALA A 26 -15.15 -9.42 5.67
C ALA A 26 -13.93 -10.30 5.35
N ARG A 27 -12.84 -9.73 4.83
CA ARG A 27 -11.57 -10.45 4.56
C ARG A 27 -10.40 -9.90 5.39
N LEU A 28 -10.65 -8.93 6.26
CA LEU A 28 -9.59 -8.31 7.05
C LEU A 28 -8.96 -9.30 8.03
N GLU A 29 -9.71 -10.31 8.48
CA GLU A 29 -9.23 -11.38 9.36
C GLU A 29 -8.11 -12.24 8.75
N GLU A 30 -8.01 -12.26 7.42
CA GLU A 30 -6.97 -12.98 6.67
C GLU A 30 -5.65 -12.19 6.57
N VAL A 31 -5.65 -10.94 7.05
CA VAL A 31 -4.54 -10.00 6.90
C VAL A 31 -3.98 -9.54 8.24
N GLN A 32 -2.67 -9.68 8.42
CA GLN A 32 -1.98 -9.37 9.67
C GLN A 32 -0.84 -8.37 9.45
N VAL A 33 -0.60 -7.51 10.43
CA VAL A 33 0.60 -6.66 10.43
C VAL A 33 1.85 -7.57 10.48
N ARG A 34 2.90 -7.18 9.74
CA ARG A 34 4.13 -7.96 9.48
C ARG A 34 3.97 -9.16 8.54
N GLN A 35 2.77 -9.44 8.03
CA GLN A 35 2.57 -10.49 7.03
C GLN A 35 3.36 -10.18 5.75
N LYS A 36 4.03 -11.20 5.21
CA LYS A 36 4.71 -11.12 3.91
C LYS A 36 3.68 -11.29 2.80
N VAL A 37 3.83 -10.49 1.76
CA VAL A 37 2.95 -10.48 0.58
C VAL A 37 3.78 -10.42 -0.69
N ARG A 38 3.16 -10.79 -1.81
CA ARG A 38 3.70 -10.55 -3.15
C ARG A 38 2.95 -9.41 -3.80
N VAL A 39 3.69 -8.53 -4.45
CA VAL A 39 3.19 -7.39 -5.21
C VAL A 39 3.56 -7.58 -6.67
N SER A 40 2.58 -7.47 -7.57
CA SER A 40 2.81 -7.42 -9.01
C SER A 40 2.38 -6.06 -9.54
N VAL A 41 3.03 -5.57 -10.58
CA VAL A 41 2.66 -4.32 -11.25
C VAL A 41 2.54 -4.54 -12.74
N ASP A 42 1.59 -3.84 -13.37
CA ASP A 42 1.34 -3.97 -14.81
C ASP A 42 2.56 -3.62 -15.68
N ALA A 43 3.46 -2.78 -15.16
CA ALA A 43 4.69 -2.40 -15.84
C ALA A 43 5.72 -3.54 -15.97
N TYR A 44 5.62 -4.59 -15.15
CA TYR A 44 6.52 -5.74 -15.14
C TYR A 44 5.69 -7.04 -15.11
N PRO A 45 5.01 -7.37 -16.22
CA PRO A 45 4.16 -8.56 -16.28
C PRO A 45 5.00 -9.83 -16.04
N GLY A 46 4.53 -10.70 -15.15
CA GLY A 46 5.22 -11.94 -14.78
C GLY A 46 6.27 -11.78 -13.68
N GLU A 47 6.58 -10.55 -13.24
CA GLU A 47 7.44 -10.31 -12.09
C GLU A 47 6.63 -10.06 -10.82
N THR A 48 7.15 -10.55 -9.69
CA THR A 48 6.57 -10.29 -8.37
C THR A 48 7.65 -9.78 -7.43
N PHE A 49 7.27 -8.81 -6.61
CA PHE A 49 8.14 -8.15 -5.64
C PHE A 49 7.66 -8.49 -4.24
N ARG A 50 8.59 -8.73 -3.31
CA ARG A 50 8.22 -8.97 -1.91
C ARG A 50 7.85 -7.66 -1.22
N GLY A 51 6.80 -7.74 -0.42
CA GLY A 51 6.36 -6.67 0.46
C GLY A 51 5.97 -7.19 1.84
N ARG A 52 5.81 -6.26 2.78
CA ARG A 52 5.35 -6.55 4.14
C ARG A 52 4.25 -5.59 4.54
N VAL A 53 3.18 -6.12 5.14
CA VAL A 53 2.15 -5.29 5.75
C VAL A 53 2.75 -4.53 6.93
N VAL A 54 2.77 -3.20 6.85
CA VAL A 54 3.30 -2.33 7.92
C VAL A 54 2.20 -1.68 8.73
N ARG A 55 1.00 -1.52 8.15
CA ARG A 55 -0.13 -0.88 8.82
C ARG A 55 -1.46 -1.35 8.24
N ILE A 56 -2.43 -1.53 9.12
CA ILE A 56 -3.84 -1.67 8.79
C ILE A 56 -4.53 -0.45 9.40
N ALA A 57 -5.28 0.31 8.62
CA ALA A 57 -5.98 1.49 9.13
C ALA A 57 -7.07 1.07 10.13
N ASP A 58 -7.19 1.80 11.23
CA ASP A 58 -8.19 1.51 12.27
C ASP A 58 -9.60 1.96 11.86
N GLN A 59 -9.68 2.90 10.92
CA GLN A 59 -10.94 3.45 10.42
C GLN A 59 -11.32 2.81 9.08
N ALA A 60 -12.53 2.27 9.03
CA ALA A 60 -13.12 1.82 7.78
C ALA A 60 -13.51 3.02 6.91
N LEU A 61 -13.07 3.01 5.66
CA LEU A 61 -13.60 3.88 4.62
C LEU A 61 -14.86 3.24 4.04
N PHE A 62 -15.90 4.04 3.86
CA PHE A 62 -17.08 3.60 3.12
C PHE A 62 -16.76 3.70 1.63
N THR A 63 -16.87 2.58 0.89
CA THR A 63 -16.82 2.66 -0.56
C THR A 63 -18.14 3.28 -1.03
N PRO A 64 -18.14 4.47 -1.68
CA PRO A 64 -19.34 4.95 -2.33
C PRO A 64 -19.65 3.95 -3.44
N SER A 65 -20.72 3.17 -3.27
CA SER A 65 -21.26 2.38 -4.37
C SER A 65 -22.05 3.36 -5.23
N GLU A 66 -21.79 3.45 -6.53
CA GLU A 66 -22.74 4.06 -7.44
C GLU A 66 -24.01 3.20 -7.44
N VAL A 67 -25.12 3.73 -6.95
CA VAL A 67 -26.38 2.98 -6.82
C VAL A 67 -27.37 3.46 -7.86
N LEU A 68 -27.75 2.54 -8.75
CA LEU A 68 -29.09 2.48 -9.37
C LEU A 68 -29.77 1.13 -9.11
N SER A 69 -29.59 0.51 -7.94
CA SER A 69 -30.39 -0.68 -7.58
C SER A 69 -30.55 -0.91 -6.07
N ARG A 70 -31.71 -1.44 -5.67
CA ARG A 70 -32.26 -1.52 -4.28
C ARG A 70 -31.45 -2.37 -3.26
N LYS A 71 -30.25 -2.84 -3.61
CA LYS A 71 -29.39 -3.71 -2.78
C LYS A 71 -27.98 -3.16 -2.60
N ALA A 72 -27.82 -1.84 -2.52
CA ALA A 72 -26.53 -1.23 -2.22
C ALA A 72 -26.12 -1.48 -0.77
N ARG A 73 -25.56 -2.65 -0.49
CA ARG A 73 -24.85 -2.89 0.77
C ARG A 73 -23.57 -2.06 0.72
N VAL A 74 -23.57 -0.97 1.47
CA VAL A 74 -22.38 -0.18 1.75
C VAL A 74 -21.30 -1.13 2.29
N LYS A 75 -20.26 -1.37 1.49
CA LYS A 75 -19.11 -2.19 1.91
C LYS A 75 -18.12 -1.28 2.63
N ARG A 76 -17.76 -1.67 3.85
CA ARG A 76 -16.64 -1.07 4.60
C ARG A 76 -15.35 -1.66 4.09
N VAL A 77 -14.39 -0.82 3.75
CA VAL A 77 -13.03 -1.22 3.36
C VAL A 77 -12.02 -0.61 4.32
N PHE A 78 -10.92 -1.31 4.54
CA PHE A 78 -9.82 -0.86 5.37
C PHE A 78 -8.59 -0.70 4.49
N ALA A 79 -7.91 0.45 4.64
CA ALA A 79 -6.65 0.68 3.95
C ALA A 79 -5.55 -0.14 4.63
N VAL A 80 -4.88 -0.98 3.85
CA VAL A 80 -3.72 -1.77 4.28
C VAL A 80 -2.50 -1.23 3.55
N THR A 81 -1.53 -0.74 4.33
CA THR A 81 -0.26 -0.23 3.81
C THR A 81 0.77 -1.36 3.83
N ILE A 82 1.36 -1.60 2.67
CA ILE A 82 2.39 -2.60 2.43
C ILE A 82 3.65 -1.84 2.03
N ARG A 83 4.74 -2.08 2.75
CA ARG A 83 6.05 -1.58 2.37
C ARG A 83 6.72 -2.60 1.45
N LEU A 84 7.19 -2.14 0.30
CA LEU A 84 7.99 -2.96 -0.60
C LEU A 84 9.38 -3.20 -0.01
N GLU A 85 9.85 -4.44 -0.12
CA GLU A 85 11.18 -4.86 0.31
C GLU A 85 12.13 -5.03 -0.89
N GLU A 86 11.58 -5.05 -2.12
CA GLU A 86 12.30 -5.28 -3.37
C GLU A 86 11.77 -4.35 -4.48
N GLY A 87 12.59 -4.15 -5.52
CA GLY A 87 12.21 -3.39 -6.71
C GLY A 87 12.16 -1.87 -6.49
N LEU A 88 12.76 -1.35 -5.42
CA LEU A 88 12.74 0.08 -5.07
C LEU A 88 13.33 0.98 -6.17
N ASP A 89 14.31 0.45 -6.90
CA ASP A 89 14.99 1.10 -8.02
C ASP A 89 14.20 1.04 -9.35
N ARG A 90 13.17 0.18 -9.44
CA ARG A 90 12.41 -0.11 -10.67
C ARG A 90 10.96 0.34 -10.58
N LEU A 91 10.40 0.27 -9.38
CA LEU A 91 9.02 0.59 -9.12
C LEU A 91 8.89 2.07 -8.83
N HIS A 92 7.90 2.69 -9.47
CA HIS A 92 7.62 4.11 -9.32
C HIS A 92 6.23 4.32 -8.71
N PRO A 93 6.07 5.35 -7.86
CA PRO A 93 4.78 5.70 -7.29
C PRO A 93 3.77 6.09 -8.39
N GLY A 94 2.49 5.86 -8.11
CA GLY A 94 1.39 6.21 -9.01
C GLY A 94 1.03 5.15 -10.05
N ARG A 95 1.72 4.01 -10.07
CA ARG A 95 1.33 2.85 -10.91
C ARG A 95 0.37 1.92 -10.15
N PRO A 96 -0.63 1.34 -10.83
CA PRO A 96 -1.46 0.30 -10.24
C PRO A 96 -0.61 -0.93 -9.91
N ALA A 97 -0.96 -1.57 -8.80
CA ALA A 97 -0.29 -2.74 -8.28
C ALA A 97 -1.33 -3.71 -7.71
N ASP A 98 -1.13 -4.99 -7.96
CA ASP A 98 -1.90 -6.07 -7.38
C ASP A 98 -1.13 -6.71 -6.23
N VAL A 99 -1.85 -7.11 -5.18
CA VAL A 99 -1.26 -7.72 -3.99
C VAL A 99 -1.88 -9.07 -3.73
N THR A 100 -1.04 -10.08 -3.56
CA THR A 100 -1.44 -11.43 -3.16
C THR A 100 -1.03 -11.69 -1.71
N PHE A 101 -2.03 -11.99 -0.87
CA PHE A 101 -1.88 -12.44 0.52
C PHE A 101 -1.91 -13.98 0.56
N GLY A 102 -1.10 -14.62 1.41
CA GLY A 102 -1.08 -16.08 1.58
C GLY A 102 0.22 -16.75 1.17
N LEU A 103 1.22 -16.66 2.05
CA LEU A 103 2.47 -17.44 2.02
C LEU A 103 2.55 -18.31 3.27
#